data_AF-A0A3B1BIX8-F1
#
_entry.id   AF-A0A3B1BIX8-F1
#
_cell.length_a   1.000
_cell.length_b   1.000
_cell.length_c   1.000
_cell.angle_alpha   90.00
_cell.angle_beta   90.00
_cell.angle_gamma   90.00
#
_symmetry.space_group_name_H-M   'P 1'
#
loop_
_entity.id
_entity.type
_entity.pdbx_description
1 polymer ?
#
loop_
_entity_poly.entity_id
_entity_poly.type
_entity_poly.pdbx_seq_one_letter_code
_entity_poly.pdbx_strand_id
1 'polypeptide(L)'
;MNMADNKGTDGGFLIEAKPVKKKAANLLPHIIIALIIVLMLAIFLSTEEEPPVVVSMPDTPAGVRPIGSAIQAAPTSTPSPAQPASVPVKAATKQHVAAGTEAREIIARLRANKADVNYDQVFTRAEQFKAETKLTDAHLLYYYAARNDHAAAAMVLATMYDPDYHSELTSIMDKPDLSQAYKWYQRAAKAGNVMAKAHLNDLRIRVELAATDGNDEAKQLLLRWR
;
A
#
# COMPACT_ATOMS: atom_id res chain seq x y z
N MET A 1 -6.93 40.41 74.53
CA MET A 1 -5.73 41.08 73.99
C MET A 1 -4.63 40.03 73.96
N ASN A 2 -4.16 39.65 72.75
CA ASN A 2 -2.79 39.27 72.36
C ASN A 2 -1.88 38.56 73.38
N MET A 3 -1.01 37.62 73.05
CA MET A 3 -0.54 36.99 71.82
C MET A 3 0.57 36.02 72.31
N ALA A 4 0.77 34.92 71.60
CA ALA A 4 2.02 34.16 71.49
C ALA A 4 2.57 33.37 72.69
N ASP A 5 3.01 32.15 72.32
CA ASP A 5 4.20 31.39 72.76
C ASP A 5 3.84 29.97 73.22
N ASN A 6 4.58 28.89 72.93
CA ASN A 6 5.66 28.52 72.01
C ASN A 6 6.03 27.07 72.44
N LYS A 7 6.12 26.11 71.49
CA LYS A 7 6.88 24.82 71.47
C LYS A 7 6.85 23.93 72.75
N GLY A 8 6.52 22.64 72.69
CA GLY A 8 6.90 21.63 71.71
C GLY A 8 7.80 20.61 72.40
N THR A 9 7.48 19.31 72.32
CA THR A 9 8.37 18.12 72.32
C THR A 9 7.56 16.87 72.68
N ASP A 10 7.11 16.11 71.68
CA ASP A 10 6.73 14.71 71.88
C ASP A 10 7.50 13.85 70.87
N GLY A 11 8.69 13.42 71.30
CA GLY A 11 9.53 12.46 70.59
C GLY A 11 9.03 11.03 70.81
N GLY A 12 8.12 10.57 69.96
CA GLY A 12 7.76 9.16 69.83
C GLY A 12 8.50 8.52 68.65
N PHE A 13 9.59 7.82 68.93
CA PHE A 13 10.40 7.09 67.97
C PHE A 13 9.64 5.84 67.48
N LEU A 14 8.84 5.97 66.42
CA LEU A 14 8.29 4.82 65.69
C LEU A 14 9.29 4.39 64.62
N ILE A 15 9.85 3.19 64.78
CA ILE A 15 10.71 2.56 63.78
C ILE A 15 9.88 2.26 62.53
N GLU A 16 10.04 3.09 61.51
CA GLU A 16 9.45 2.90 60.18
C GLU A 16 10.18 1.74 59.47
N ALA A 17 9.54 0.58 59.42
CA ALA A 17 10.01 -0.54 58.62
C ALA A 17 9.91 -0.19 57.12
N LYS A 18 11.05 0.02 56.46
CA LYS A 18 11.11 0.17 54.99
C LYS A 18 10.49 -1.07 54.33
N PRO A 19 9.52 -0.92 53.41
CA PRO A 19 9.05 -2.04 52.62
C PRO A 19 10.14 -2.48 51.64
N VAL A 20 10.68 -3.69 51.85
CA VAL A 20 11.50 -4.38 50.86
C VAL A 20 10.61 -4.71 49.67
N LYS A 21 10.77 -3.98 48.56
CA LYS A 21 10.15 -4.32 47.28
C LYS A 21 10.65 -5.70 46.84
N LYS A 22 9.83 -6.74 47.03
CA LYS A 22 10.03 -8.02 46.34
C LYS A 22 9.86 -7.75 44.85
N LYS A 23 10.92 -7.92 44.05
CA LYS A 23 10.79 -7.99 42.60
C LYS A 23 9.92 -9.20 42.30
N ALA A 24 8.67 -8.97 41.90
CA ALA A 24 7.91 -10.00 41.21
C ALA A 24 8.72 -10.39 39.96
N ALA A 25 9.17 -11.63 39.89
CA ALA A 25 9.85 -12.15 38.72
C ALA A 25 8.83 -12.14 37.56
N ASN A 26 9.04 -11.23 36.61
CA ASN A 26 8.25 -11.15 35.38
C ASN A 26 8.59 -12.36 34.50
N LEU A 27 8.02 -13.51 34.83
CA LEU A 27 8.12 -14.77 34.07
C LEU A 27 7.13 -14.83 32.90
N LEU A 28 6.16 -13.92 32.85
CA LEU A 28 5.13 -13.85 31.81
C LEU A 28 5.66 -13.60 30.38
N PRO A 29 6.68 -12.74 30.11
CA PRO A 29 7.16 -12.54 28.74
C PRO A 29 7.91 -13.76 28.18
N HIS A 30 8.50 -14.61 29.03
CA HIS A 30 9.29 -15.77 28.58
C HIS A 30 8.38 -16.91 28.09
N ILE A 31 7.20 -17.08 28.71
CA ILE A 31 6.21 -18.08 28.27
C ILE A 31 5.66 -17.71 26.88
N ILE A 32 5.39 -16.42 26.64
CA ILE A 32 4.89 -15.94 25.35
C ILE A 32 5.95 -16.14 24.25
N ILE A 33 7.22 -15.84 24.54
CA ILE A 33 8.32 -16.04 23.59
C ILE A 33 8.50 -17.53 23.27
N ALA A 34 8.47 -18.41 24.27
CA ALA A 34 8.57 -19.86 24.04
C ALA A 34 7.42 -20.40 23.19
N LEU A 35 6.20 -19.87 23.39
CA LEU A 35 5.01 -20.28 22.64
C LEU A 35 5.07 -19.82 21.17
N ILE A 36 5.63 -18.63 20.91
CA ILE A 36 5.88 -18.12 19.56
C ILE A 36 6.96 -18.95 18.85
N ILE A 37 8.03 -19.36 19.56
CA ILE A 37 9.09 -20.18 18.98
C ILE A 37 8.57 -21.56 18.59
N VAL A 38 7.76 -22.21 19.43
CA VAL A 38 7.14 -23.50 19.10
C VAL A 38 6.19 -23.38 17.92
N LEU A 39 5.41 -22.30 17.84
CA LEU A 39 4.52 -22.05 16.71
C LEU A 39 5.28 -21.83 15.39
N MET A 40 6.38 -21.07 15.43
CA MET A 40 7.26 -20.86 14.28
C MET A 40 7.94 -22.16 13.83
N LEU A 41 8.36 -23.02 14.77
CA LEU A 41 8.98 -24.31 14.44
C LEU A 41 7.98 -25.28 13.79
N ALA A 42 6.71 -25.25 14.21
CA ALA A 42 5.66 -26.08 13.63
C ALA A 42 5.34 -25.70 12.17
N ILE A 43 5.38 -24.40 11.84
CA ILE A 43 5.15 -23.92 10.47
C ILE A 43 6.29 -24.35 9.53
N PHE A 44 7.53 -24.42 10.03
CA PHE A 44 8.69 -24.79 9.23
C PHE A 44 8.79 -26.29 8.92
N LEU A 45 8.05 -27.16 9.64
CA LEU A 45 8.02 -28.61 9.39
C LEU A 45 6.90 -29.07 8.44
N SER A 46 5.93 -28.23 8.07
CA SER A 46 4.77 -28.63 7.24
C SER A 46 4.96 -28.43 5.73
N THR A 47 6.20 -28.44 5.23
CA THR A 47 6.42 -28.54 3.78
C THR A 47 6.51 -30.02 3.41
N GLU A 48 5.36 -30.68 3.30
CA GLU A 48 5.26 -31.99 2.65
C GLU A 48 4.90 -31.79 1.17
N GLU A 49 5.72 -32.40 0.32
CA GLU A 49 5.75 -32.31 -1.14
C GLU A 49 4.44 -32.83 -1.78
N GLU A 50 3.84 -32.06 -2.69
CA GLU A 50 2.75 -32.57 -3.53
C GLU A 50 3.30 -33.52 -4.61
N PRO A 51 2.65 -34.69 -4.83
CA PRO A 51 3.10 -35.68 -5.81
C PRO A 51 2.86 -35.21 -7.25
N PRO A 52 3.66 -35.67 -8.23
CA PRO A 52 3.57 -35.20 -9.60
C PRO A 52 2.27 -35.62 -10.26
N VAL A 53 1.54 -34.63 -10.81
CA VAL A 53 0.39 -34.83 -11.69
C VAL A 53 0.87 -35.53 -12.97
N VAL A 54 0.55 -36.80 -13.10
CA VAL A 54 0.65 -37.55 -14.36
C VAL A 54 -0.36 -36.98 -15.36
N VAL A 55 0.12 -36.18 -16.30
CA VAL A 55 -0.66 -35.72 -17.46
C VAL A 55 -0.78 -36.88 -18.43
N SER A 56 -1.94 -37.52 -18.45
CA SER A 56 -2.32 -38.49 -19.48
C SER A 56 -2.63 -37.75 -20.79
N MET A 57 -1.76 -37.93 -21.78
CA MET A 57 -1.96 -37.60 -23.18
C MET A 57 -3.13 -38.43 -23.76
N PRO A 58 -3.94 -37.87 -24.67
CA PRO A 58 -4.41 -38.67 -25.79
C PRO A 58 -3.76 -38.23 -27.12
N ASP A 59 -3.13 -39.21 -27.77
CA ASP A 59 -2.72 -39.20 -29.17
C ASP A 59 -3.89 -38.83 -30.10
N THR A 60 -3.64 -38.00 -31.12
CA THR A 60 -4.21 -38.18 -32.48
C THR A 60 -3.35 -37.42 -33.51
N PRO A 61 -3.03 -38.01 -34.68
CA PRO A 61 -1.96 -37.54 -35.56
C PRO A 61 -2.41 -36.58 -36.68
N ALA A 62 -1.43 -35.79 -37.12
CA ALA A 62 -1.10 -35.37 -38.49
C ALA A 62 -2.24 -35.03 -39.49
N GLY A 63 -2.33 -33.74 -39.81
CA GLY A 63 -2.85 -33.23 -41.08
C GLY A 63 -2.03 -32.04 -41.54
N VAL A 64 -0.97 -32.29 -42.32
CA VAL A 64 -0.16 -31.25 -42.99
C VAL A 64 -0.60 -31.15 -44.45
N ARG A 65 -0.60 -29.90 -44.96
CA ARG A 65 -0.25 -29.41 -46.32
C ARG A 65 -1.37 -28.57 -46.98
N PRO A 66 -1.06 -27.65 -47.92
CA PRO A 66 0.15 -26.83 -48.08
C PRO A 66 -0.16 -25.32 -48.31
N ILE A 67 0.93 -24.56 -48.37
CA ILE A 67 1.04 -23.11 -48.52
C ILE A 67 0.63 -22.67 -49.93
N GLY A 68 -0.37 -21.78 -50.04
CA GLY A 68 -0.71 -21.03 -51.24
C GLY A 68 -0.33 -19.57 -51.05
N SER A 69 0.79 -19.16 -51.66
CA SER A 69 1.26 -17.78 -51.68
C SER A 69 0.55 -17.02 -52.80
N ALA A 70 -0.16 -15.95 -52.46
CA ALA A 70 -0.59 -14.94 -53.43
C ALA A 70 -0.40 -13.55 -52.81
N ILE A 71 0.64 -12.88 -53.29
CA ILE A 71 0.95 -11.48 -53.06
C ILE A 71 -0.20 -10.64 -53.63
N GLN A 72 -0.77 -9.73 -52.83
CA GLN A 72 -1.42 -8.55 -53.39
C GLN A 72 -1.33 -7.37 -52.42
N ALA A 73 -1.06 -6.23 -53.05
CA ALA A 73 -0.46 -5.03 -52.49
C ALA A 73 -1.42 -4.20 -51.62
N ALA A 74 -0.86 -3.52 -50.61
CA ALA A 74 -1.41 -2.25 -50.12
C ALA A 74 -1.21 -1.18 -51.22
N PRO A 75 -2.07 -0.15 -51.36
CA PRO A 75 -2.08 0.91 -50.36
C PRO A 75 -3.44 1.65 -50.17
N THR A 76 -3.41 2.59 -49.23
CA THR A 76 -4.29 3.76 -49.01
C THR A 76 -5.41 3.63 -48.00
N SER A 77 -5.10 4.13 -46.80
CA SER A 77 -6.03 4.63 -45.79
C SER A 77 -6.39 6.09 -46.12
N THR A 78 -7.67 6.41 -46.19
CA THR A 78 -8.24 7.75 -45.96
C THR A 78 -9.72 7.60 -45.50
N PRO A 79 -10.36 8.59 -44.84
CA PRO A 79 -10.94 8.42 -43.52
C PRO A 79 -12.50 8.47 -43.48
N SER A 80 -13.02 8.11 -42.30
CA SER A 80 -14.40 8.20 -41.75
C SER A 80 -15.34 9.27 -42.32
N PRO A 81 -16.67 9.02 -42.38
CA PRO A 81 -17.55 9.57 -41.32
C PRO A 81 -18.77 8.71 -40.88
N ALA A 82 -18.99 8.70 -39.56
CA ALA A 82 -20.27 8.70 -38.82
C ALA A 82 -21.21 7.46 -38.83
N GLN A 83 -21.32 6.81 -37.67
CA GLN A 83 -22.64 6.60 -37.03
C GLN A 83 -22.49 6.47 -35.49
N PRO A 84 -23.32 7.15 -34.68
CA PRO A 84 -23.23 7.14 -33.22
C PRO A 84 -23.92 5.89 -32.65
N ALA A 85 -23.15 4.98 -32.04
CA ALA A 85 -23.70 3.91 -31.22
C ALA A 85 -23.90 4.44 -29.79
N SER A 86 -25.15 4.74 -29.43
CA SER A 86 -25.58 5.01 -28.06
C SER A 86 -25.46 3.77 -27.20
N VAL A 87 -24.40 3.69 -26.40
CA VAL A 87 -24.25 2.71 -25.32
C VAL A 87 -25.04 3.22 -24.10
N PRO A 88 -25.86 2.40 -23.41
CA PRO A 88 -26.62 2.86 -22.25
C PRO A 88 -25.71 3.04 -21.01
N VAL A 89 -25.20 4.25 -20.80
CA VAL A 89 -24.33 4.64 -19.65
C VAL A 89 -25.13 4.89 -18.35
N LYS A 90 -26.46 4.75 -18.36
CA LYS A 90 -27.30 5.27 -17.25
C LYS A 90 -27.25 4.52 -15.91
N ALA A 91 -26.74 3.29 -15.85
CA ALA A 91 -26.70 2.52 -14.60
C ALA A 91 -25.35 2.61 -13.84
N ALA A 92 -24.21 2.59 -14.56
CA ALA A 92 -22.88 2.72 -13.95
C ALA A 92 -22.59 4.14 -13.41
N THR A 93 -23.32 5.14 -13.89
CA THR A 93 -23.08 6.54 -13.53
C THR A 93 -23.40 6.83 -12.07
N LYS A 94 -24.40 6.19 -11.44
CA LYS A 94 -24.77 6.54 -10.06
C LYS A 94 -23.76 6.06 -9.02
N GLN A 95 -23.18 4.88 -9.20
CA GLN A 95 -22.21 4.32 -8.26
C GLN A 95 -20.81 4.94 -8.45
N HIS A 96 -20.43 5.27 -9.68
CA HIS A 96 -19.17 5.96 -9.97
C HIS A 96 -19.21 7.46 -9.60
N VAL A 97 -20.37 8.12 -9.69
CA VAL A 97 -20.54 9.51 -9.22
C VAL A 97 -20.53 9.60 -7.69
N ALA A 98 -20.98 8.56 -6.97
CA ALA A 98 -20.89 8.52 -5.51
C ALA A 98 -19.44 8.32 -5.03
N ALA A 99 -18.64 7.51 -5.72
CA ALA A 99 -17.27 7.19 -5.32
C ALA A 99 -16.36 8.45 -5.30
N GLY A 100 -15.71 8.71 -4.16
CA GLY A 100 -14.82 9.87 -4.01
C GLY A 100 -15.53 11.19 -3.67
N THR A 101 -16.86 11.20 -3.48
CA THR A 101 -17.61 12.43 -3.18
C THR A 101 -17.19 13.01 -1.83
N GLU A 102 -17.11 12.19 -0.79
CA GLU A 102 -16.76 12.64 0.56
C GLU A 102 -15.34 13.20 0.61
N ALA A 103 -14.38 12.52 -0.02
CA ALA A 103 -13.01 13.00 -0.13
C ALA A 103 -12.93 14.33 -0.89
N ARG A 104 -13.68 14.50 -2.00
CA ARG A 104 -13.71 15.76 -2.76
C ARG A 104 -14.27 16.91 -1.94
N GLU A 105 -15.31 16.68 -1.16
CA GLU A 105 -15.87 17.69 -0.24
C GLU A 105 -14.86 18.08 0.84
N ILE A 106 -14.20 17.11 1.46
CA ILE A 106 -13.13 17.36 2.45
C ILE A 106 -12.02 18.20 1.81
N ILE A 107 -11.52 17.80 0.65
CA ILE A 107 -10.46 18.52 -0.07
C ILE A 107 -10.92 19.94 -0.44
N ALA A 108 -12.17 20.13 -0.85
CA ALA A 108 -12.71 21.45 -1.16
C ALA A 108 -12.70 22.38 0.07
N ARG A 109 -13.14 21.88 1.24
CA ARG A 109 -13.09 22.63 2.51
C ARG A 109 -11.66 22.97 2.92
N LEU A 110 -10.74 22.01 2.84
CA LEU A 110 -9.31 22.23 3.16
C LEU A 110 -8.67 23.25 2.22
N ARG A 111 -9.02 23.24 0.92
CA ARG A 111 -8.53 24.23 -0.06
C ARG A 111 -9.10 25.62 0.16
N ALA A 112 -10.31 25.74 0.72
CA ALA A 112 -10.87 27.04 1.09
C ALA A 112 -10.15 27.63 2.32
N ASN A 113 -9.63 26.78 3.21
CA ASN A 113 -8.91 27.17 4.42
C ASN A 113 -7.45 26.71 4.43
N LYS A 114 -6.64 27.17 3.45
CA LYS A 114 -5.29 26.63 3.18
C LYS A 114 -4.26 26.81 4.30
N ALA A 115 -4.40 27.84 5.15
CA ALA A 115 -3.33 28.24 6.07
C ALA A 115 -2.99 27.17 7.12
N ASP A 116 -3.95 26.31 7.47
CA ASP A 116 -3.86 25.41 8.62
C ASP A 116 -4.05 23.93 8.27
N VAL A 117 -3.80 23.53 7.01
CA VAL A 117 -4.05 22.14 6.60
C VAL A 117 -3.06 21.20 7.30
N ASN A 118 -3.59 20.40 8.23
CA ASN A 118 -2.86 19.31 8.87
C ASN A 118 -2.95 18.04 8.00
N TYR A 119 -1.88 17.72 7.28
CA TYR A 119 -1.86 16.56 6.39
C TYR A 119 -1.82 15.21 7.12
N ASP A 120 -1.39 15.14 8.39
CA ASP A 120 -1.48 13.92 9.20
C ASP A 120 -2.96 13.57 9.48
N GLN A 121 -3.81 14.59 9.69
CA GLN A 121 -5.26 14.38 9.82
C GLN A 121 -5.90 13.96 8.50
N VAL A 122 -5.44 14.50 7.37
CA VAL A 122 -5.88 14.05 6.03
C VAL A 122 -5.52 12.59 5.83
N PHE A 123 -4.30 12.19 6.16
CA PHE A 123 -3.85 10.80 6.09
C PHE A 123 -4.67 9.90 7.01
N THR A 124 -4.91 10.31 8.25
CA THR A 124 -5.76 9.56 9.19
C THR A 124 -7.17 9.35 8.64
N ARG A 125 -7.76 10.37 8.00
CA ARG A 125 -9.08 10.22 7.37
C ARG A 125 -9.04 9.29 6.15
N ALA A 126 -7.96 9.30 5.39
CA ALA A 126 -7.75 8.35 4.29
C ALA A 126 -7.68 6.89 4.80
N GLU A 127 -6.99 6.66 5.92
CA GLU A 127 -6.92 5.34 6.58
C GLU A 127 -8.30 4.88 7.07
N GLN A 128 -9.14 5.80 7.58
CA GLN A 128 -10.53 5.50 7.92
C GLN A 128 -11.34 5.10 6.70
N PHE A 129 -11.24 5.85 5.58
CA PHE A 129 -11.93 5.48 4.35
C PHE A 129 -11.49 4.11 3.83
N LYS A 130 -10.19 3.78 3.93
CA LYS A 130 -9.68 2.45 3.58
C LYS A 130 -10.33 1.37 4.47
N ALA A 131 -10.41 1.58 5.79
CA ALA A 131 -11.07 0.66 6.72
C ALA A 131 -12.58 0.51 6.45
N GLU A 132 -13.23 1.56 5.94
CA GLU A 132 -14.62 1.56 5.49
C GLU A 132 -14.80 0.95 4.08
N THR A 133 -13.75 0.39 3.46
CA THR A 133 -13.72 -0.11 2.06
C THR A 133 -14.01 0.95 0.99
N LYS A 134 -13.95 2.24 1.34
CA LYS A 134 -14.09 3.38 0.43
C LYS A 134 -12.76 3.74 -0.23
N LEU A 135 -12.22 2.82 -1.02
CA LEU A 135 -10.88 2.93 -1.60
C LEU A 135 -10.70 4.19 -2.49
N THR A 136 -11.73 4.60 -3.22
CA THR A 136 -11.68 5.83 -4.05
C THR A 136 -11.52 7.08 -3.19
N ASP A 137 -12.27 7.19 -2.09
CA ASP A 137 -12.16 8.31 -1.16
C ASP A 137 -10.79 8.31 -0.45
N ALA A 138 -10.33 7.13 -0.02
CA ALA A 138 -9.00 6.95 0.56
C ALA A 138 -7.90 7.39 -0.41
N HIS A 139 -7.93 6.91 -1.66
CA HIS A 139 -6.96 7.25 -2.71
C HIS A 139 -6.88 8.76 -2.94
N LEU A 140 -8.01 9.44 -3.04
CA LEU A 140 -8.04 10.90 -3.25
C LEU A 140 -7.40 11.66 -2.09
N LEU A 141 -7.65 11.24 -0.84
CA LEU A 141 -7.03 11.86 0.32
C LEU A 141 -5.53 11.53 0.44
N TYR A 142 -5.10 10.29 0.17
CA TYR A 142 -3.66 9.97 0.07
C TYR A 142 -3.00 10.82 -1.01
N TYR A 143 -3.59 10.92 -2.20
CA TYR A 143 -3.08 11.74 -3.29
C TYR A 143 -2.95 13.21 -2.87
N TYR A 144 -3.97 13.76 -2.22
CA TYR A 144 -3.95 15.14 -1.73
C TYR A 144 -2.83 15.35 -0.70
N ALA A 145 -2.70 14.49 0.31
CA ALA A 145 -1.65 14.60 1.33
C ALA A 145 -0.25 14.41 0.72
N ALA A 146 -0.06 13.37 -0.11
CA ALA A 146 1.21 13.06 -0.74
C ALA A 146 1.70 14.21 -1.63
N ARG A 147 0.79 14.84 -2.41
CA ARG A 147 1.10 16.02 -3.24
C ARG A 147 1.53 17.26 -2.45
N ASN A 148 1.33 17.26 -1.14
CA ASN A 148 1.81 18.28 -0.20
C ASN A 148 2.88 17.70 0.73
N ASP A 149 3.71 16.80 0.20
CA ASP A 149 4.92 16.25 0.83
C ASP A 149 4.68 15.39 2.09
N HIS A 150 3.47 14.85 2.26
CA HIS A 150 3.22 13.89 3.32
C HIS A 150 3.82 12.51 2.99
N ALA A 151 4.87 12.12 3.71
CA ALA A 151 5.69 10.94 3.41
C ALA A 151 4.92 9.61 3.46
N ALA A 152 4.08 9.38 4.47
CA ALA A 152 3.34 8.11 4.60
C ALA A 152 2.27 7.95 3.51
N ALA A 153 1.52 9.01 3.19
CA ALA A 153 0.59 9.03 2.07
C ALA A 153 1.27 8.71 0.72
N ALA A 154 2.46 9.28 0.47
CA ALA A 154 3.22 8.95 -0.74
C ALA A 154 3.66 7.48 -0.75
N MET A 155 4.07 6.93 0.39
CA MET A 155 4.41 5.51 0.54
C MET A 155 3.21 4.60 0.24
N VAL A 156 2.02 4.92 0.77
CA VAL A 156 0.79 4.16 0.51
C VAL A 156 0.41 4.18 -0.96
N LEU A 157 0.50 5.35 -1.62
CA LEU A 157 0.26 5.43 -3.07
C LEU A 157 1.26 4.57 -3.83
N ALA A 158 2.54 4.58 -3.45
CA ALA A 158 3.55 3.78 -4.12
C ALA A 158 3.22 2.29 -4.05
N THR A 159 2.88 1.77 -2.86
CA THR A 159 2.49 0.36 -2.69
C THR A 159 1.20 0.01 -3.44
N MET A 160 0.29 0.97 -3.62
CA MET A 160 -0.96 0.75 -4.37
C MET A 160 -0.71 0.49 -5.88
N TYR A 161 0.42 0.96 -6.42
CA TYR A 161 0.83 0.72 -7.81
C TYR A 161 1.92 -0.35 -7.95
N ASP A 162 2.58 -0.74 -6.85
CA ASP A 162 3.68 -1.70 -6.86
C ASP A 162 3.16 -3.13 -7.05
N PRO A 163 3.61 -3.90 -8.07
CA PRO A 163 3.17 -5.27 -8.30
C PRO A 163 3.25 -6.20 -7.09
N ASP A 164 4.21 -6.00 -6.18
CA ASP A 164 4.37 -6.87 -5.00
C ASP A 164 3.31 -6.62 -3.91
N TYR A 165 2.66 -5.45 -3.95
CA TYR A 165 1.70 -5.02 -2.93
C TYR A 165 0.30 -4.75 -3.50
N HIS A 166 0.17 -4.71 -4.83
CA HIS A 166 -1.10 -4.46 -5.53
C HIS A 166 -2.08 -5.60 -5.32
N SER A 167 -3.31 -5.24 -4.99
CA SER A 167 -4.46 -6.14 -4.96
C SER A 167 -5.76 -5.35 -5.07
N GLU A 168 -6.86 -6.02 -5.42
CA GLU A 168 -8.19 -5.40 -5.48
C GLU A 168 -8.65 -4.79 -4.14
N LEU A 169 -8.11 -5.27 -3.02
CA LEU A 169 -8.40 -4.75 -1.68
C LEU A 169 -7.58 -3.51 -1.30
N THR A 170 -6.48 -3.27 -2.01
CA THR A 170 -5.54 -2.20 -1.69
C THR A 170 -5.48 -1.11 -2.76
N SER A 171 -5.98 -1.38 -3.97
CA SER A 171 -5.87 -0.50 -5.13
C SER A 171 -7.20 -0.31 -5.84
N ILE A 172 -7.38 0.90 -6.37
CA ILE A 172 -8.50 1.23 -7.27
C ILE A 172 -8.20 0.95 -8.74
N MET A 173 -6.98 0.49 -9.04
CA MET A 173 -6.51 0.23 -10.40
C MET A 173 -6.61 -1.27 -10.70
N ASP A 174 -7.03 -1.62 -11.91
CA ASP A 174 -7.13 -3.02 -12.34
C ASP A 174 -5.77 -3.72 -12.42
N LYS A 175 -4.68 -2.96 -12.60
CA LYS A 175 -3.32 -3.47 -12.75
C LYS A 175 -2.32 -2.59 -12.00
N PRO A 176 -1.20 -3.16 -11.53
CA PRO A 176 -0.08 -2.37 -11.03
C PRO A 176 0.59 -1.55 -12.15
N ASP A 177 1.35 -0.53 -11.75
CA ASP A 177 2.08 0.39 -12.63
C ASP A 177 3.44 0.73 -11.99
N LEU A 178 4.50 0.11 -12.52
CA LEU A 178 5.88 0.27 -12.03
C LEU A 178 6.33 1.74 -12.09
N SER A 179 5.90 2.48 -13.12
CA SER A 179 6.25 3.87 -13.31
C SER A 179 5.61 4.78 -12.24
N GLN A 180 4.37 4.50 -11.83
CA GLN A 180 3.70 5.21 -10.74
C GLN A 180 4.28 4.83 -9.38
N ALA A 181 4.54 3.54 -9.13
CA ALA A 181 5.21 3.09 -7.91
C ALA A 181 6.55 3.82 -7.71
N TYR A 182 7.39 3.87 -8.74
CA TYR A 182 8.66 4.59 -8.73
C TYR A 182 8.48 6.06 -8.33
N LYS A 183 7.58 6.80 -9.01
CA LYS A 183 7.32 8.23 -8.72
C LYS A 183 6.93 8.47 -7.28
N TRP A 184 6.03 7.63 -6.74
CA TRP A 184 5.53 7.80 -5.39
C TRP A 184 6.55 7.39 -4.33
N TYR A 185 7.32 6.32 -4.55
CA TYR A 185 8.42 5.99 -3.64
C TYR A 185 9.51 7.07 -3.65
N GLN A 186 9.87 7.64 -4.80
CA GLN A 186 10.78 8.78 -4.85
C GLN A 186 10.26 9.95 -4.02
N ARG A 187 8.97 10.26 -4.14
CA ARG A 187 8.34 11.32 -3.36
C ARG A 187 8.34 11.00 -1.86
N ALA A 188 8.01 9.77 -1.48
CA ALA A 188 8.04 9.32 -0.09
C ALA A 188 9.46 9.43 0.51
N ALA A 189 10.48 8.99 -0.23
CA ALA A 189 11.88 9.08 0.18
C ALA A 189 12.33 10.54 0.34
N LYS A 190 11.96 11.42 -0.61
CA LYS A 190 12.24 12.86 -0.54
C LYS A 190 11.57 13.52 0.66
N ALA A 191 10.35 13.08 1.01
CA ALA A 191 9.61 13.52 2.17
C ALA A 191 10.08 12.90 3.50
N GLY A 192 11.12 12.06 3.49
CA GLY A 192 11.73 11.50 4.70
C GLY A 192 11.22 10.13 5.14
N ASN A 193 10.44 9.42 4.30
CA ASN A 193 10.09 8.02 4.59
C ASN A 193 11.35 7.13 4.49
N VAL A 194 11.71 6.51 5.62
CA VAL A 194 12.94 5.69 5.72
C VAL A 194 12.87 4.38 4.93
N MET A 195 11.68 3.79 4.82
CA MET A 195 11.47 2.51 4.11
C MET A 195 11.47 2.72 2.59
N ALA A 196 11.05 3.89 2.12
CA ALA A 196 10.90 4.17 0.68
C ALA A 196 12.19 3.96 -0.13
N LYS A 197 13.37 4.16 0.46
CA LYS A 197 14.65 3.87 -0.21
C LYS A 197 14.89 2.39 -0.44
N ALA A 198 14.52 1.55 0.54
CA ALA A 198 14.60 0.10 0.40
C ALA A 198 13.64 -0.37 -0.70
N HIS A 199 12.38 0.09 -0.66
CA HIS A 199 11.41 -0.23 -1.71
C HIS A 199 11.82 0.27 -3.10
N LEU A 200 12.48 1.42 -3.22
CA LEU A 200 13.05 1.87 -4.51
C LEU A 200 14.13 0.92 -5.02
N ASN A 201 14.99 0.40 -4.14
CA ASN A 201 16.02 -0.54 -4.53
C ASN A 201 15.40 -1.87 -5.00
N ASP A 202 14.42 -2.39 -4.25
CA ASP A 202 13.73 -3.62 -4.61
C ASP A 202 12.97 -3.46 -5.93
N LEU A 203 12.27 -2.33 -6.11
CA LEU A 203 11.59 -2.00 -7.35
C LEU A 203 12.58 -1.92 -8.51
N ARG A 204 13.78 -1.36 -8.31
CA ARG A 204 14.82 -1.29 -9.35
C ARG A 204 15.23 -2.69 -9.81
N ILE A 205 15.47 -3.60 -8.87
CA ILE A 205 15.86 -4.99 -9.17
C ILE A 205 14.77 -5.66 -10.02
N ARG A 206 13.49 -5.52 -9.64
CA ARG A 206 12.37 -6.08 -10.42
C ARG A 206 12.24 -5.45 -11.80
N VAL A 207 12.47 -4.15 -11.91
CA VAL A 207 12.43 -3.44 -13.20
C VAL A 207 13.59 -3.86 -14.11
N GLU A 208 14.80 -4.07 -13.57
CA GLU A 208 15.96 -4.62 -14.31
C GLU A 208 15.67 -6.04 -14.83
N LEU A 209 15.09 -6.90 -13.99
CA LEU A 209 14.69 -8.25 -14.38
C LEU A 209 13.62 -8.21 -15.49
N ALA A 210 12.53 -7.46 -15.28
CA ALA A 210 11.46 -7.35 -16.27
C ALA A 210 11.97 -6.78 -17.62
N ALA A 211 12.90 -5.82 -17.59
CA ALA A 211 13.50 -5.27 -18.80
C ALA A 211 14.33 -6.33 -19.57
N THR A 212 15.02 -7.20 -18.84
CA THR A 212 15.79 -8.32 -19.40
C THR A 212 14.88 -9.36 -20.05
N ASP A 213 13.71 -9.60 -19.45
CA ASP A 213 12.66 -10.48 -19.97
C ASP A 213 11.88 -9.86 -21.14
N GLY A 214 12.27 -8.66 -21.59
CA GLY A 214 11.69 -8.02 -22.76
C GLY A 214 10.57 -7.03 -22.48
N ASN A 215 10.25 -6.72 -21.21
CA ASN A 215 9.22 -5.74 -20.87
C ASN A 215 9.65 -4.32 -21.28
N ASP A 216 8.96 -3.75 -22.25
CA ASP A 216 9.28 -2.42 -22.78
C ASP A 216 9.00 -1.29 -21.80
N GLU A 217 7.96 -1.41 -20.96
CA GLU A 217 7.69 -0.42 -19.91
C GLU A 217 8.84 -0.36 -18.91
N ALA A 218 9.34 -1.53 -18.49
CA ALA A 218 10.46 -1.64 -17.59
C ALA A 218 11.75 -1.05 -18.20
N LYS A 219 12.05 -1.36 -19.48
CA LYS A 219 13.17 -0.74 -20.21
C LYS A 219 13.05 0.78 -20.23
N GLN A 220 11.87 1.31 -20.55
CA GLN A 220 11.62 2.77 -20.55
C GLN A 220 11.76 3.39 -19.16
N LEU A 221 11.34 2.69 -18.13
CA LEU A 221 11.47 3.15 -16.75
C LEU A 221 12.95 3.23 -16.32
N LEU A 222 13.79 2.27 -16.70
CA LEU A 222 15.24 2.32 -16.43
C LEU A 222 15.92 3.54 -17.06
N LEU A 223 15.50 3.95 -18.26
CA LEU A 223 16.03 5.15 -18.91
C LEU A 223 15.76 6.42 -18.09
N ARG A 224 14.69 6.42 -17.28
CA ARG A 224 14.27 7.54 -16.43
C ARG A 224 14.70 7.40 -14.96
N TRP A 225 15.47 6.37 -14.61
CA TRP A 225 15.82 6.04 -13.21
C TRP A 225 16.88 6.97 -12.58
N ARG A 226 17.25 8.07 -13.23
CA ARG A 226 18.34 8.95 -12.77
C ARG A 226 17.93 9.86 -11.62
#